data_AF-S9QRL9-F1
#
_entry.id   AF-S9QRL9-F1
#
_cell.length_a   1.000
_cell.length_b   1.000
_cell.length_c   1.000
_cell.angle_alpha   90.00
_cell.angle_beta   90.00
_cell.angle_gamma   90.00
#
_symmetry.space_group_name_H-M   'P 1'
#
loop_
_entity.id
_entity.type
_entity.pdbx_description
1 polymer ?
#
loop_
_entity_poly.entity_id
_entity_poly.type
_entity_poly.pdbx_seq_one_letter_code
_entity_poly.pdbx_strand_id
1 'polypeptide(L)'
;MKLGCIGDDFTGSSDLANNLAKEGMRVTQFTGVPEGPAPADIDAGVVALKSRTIPAAEAVRLSLEALDWLRAQGCEQFFFKYCSTFDSTPEGNIGPVIDALLDRLGTETAIVCPAFPATGRSVYQGHLFVNDALLSESGMESHPLTPMTDPDIRRVLARQTRRAVGHVAAPTVFEGAEAIAKALAAEAGAGRPLTVVDAIRDEDLREIGRAARGLTLITGGSGVALGLPANLLEPGRAAPPSETWTGLEGPAALIAGSASRMTRAQIKRWAESNPAREITADDVMEERVTPAEAARAALDAEGTMLLYSSADPETVKAAQDRYGREIVAGRLEAFFAETARALVGGRRDAPRHRRGRDLGRRGRGAGHHRPAHRPRDRPRRARRRRRGPGPGAGPQVRQFRRRGLFRQGPRDPRGADMSDITNLREDVCRFAGALHARGLTHGSTGNISVRTPDGGLLVTPTGSSFMTLDPARLSRFDADLNHVEGDRPTKEMPLHRAFYETRSTAGAIVHLHSCHSVALSMMPEVDPDDFLPHLTPYPIMQLGRVKLLPYYMPGDAAIGDAIRGLAGKRSAVMLANHGPVVAGKSLEAAVYAIEELEAGARLAMMTRGLSPRALTEADVSALVTKFDVAWDD
;
A
#
# COMPACT_ATOMS: atom_id res chain seq x y z
N MET A 1 6.91 21.28 -23.66
CA MET A 1 6.13 20.85 -22.48
C MET A 1 4.65 21.13 -22.77
N LYS A 2 3.76 20.15 -22.62
CA LYS A 2 2.31 20.28 -22.92
C LYS A 2 1.47 20.46 -21.66
N LEU A 3 1.81 19.74 -20.59
CA LEU A 3 1.12 19.79 -19.30
C LEU A 3 1.99 20.53 -18.27
N GLY A 4 1.42 21.54 -17.62
CA GLY A 4 2.04 22.22 -16.48
C GLY A 4 1.30 21.91 -15.19
N CYS A 5 1.99 21.39 -14.18
CA CYS A 5 1.39 21.03 -12.91
C CYS A 5 1.96 21.88 -11.78
N ILE A 6 1.10 22.32 -10.88
CA ILE A 6 1.44 23.06 -9.67
C ILE A 6 0.97 22.21 -8.50
N GLY A 7 1.88 21.78 -7.63
CA GLY A 7 1.54 20.98 -6.44
C GLY A 7 1.73 21.76 -5.14
N ASP A 8 0.80 21.59 -4.21
CA ASP A 8 0.79 22.29 -2.92
C ASP A 8 1.82 21.76 -1.91
N ASP A 9 2.36 20.57 -2.17
CA ASP A 9 3.41 19.91 -1.40
C ASP A 9 4.41 19.16 -2.30
N PHE A 10 5.52 18.72 -1.72
CA PHE A 10 6.54 17.94 -2.43
C PHE A 10 6.08 16.50 -2.72
N THR A 11 5.52 15.82 -1.72
CA THR A 11 5.17 14.39 -1.80
C THR A 11 4.05 14.13 -2.81
N GLY A 12 2.98 14.92 -2.76
CA GLY A 12 1.88 14.83 -3.71
C GLY A 12 2.28 15.24 -5.12
N SER A 13 3.25 16.15 -5.28
CA SER A 13 3.86 16.46 -6.57
C SER A 13 4.61 15.26 -7.16
N SER A 14 5.36 14.52 -6.33
CA SER A 14 6.05 13.30 -6.76
C SER A 14 5.10 12.18 -7.14
N ASP A 15 3.99 12.04 -6.40
CA ASP A 15 2.96 11.05 -6.74
C ASP A 15 2.27 11.37 -8.07
N LEU A 16 1.94 12.66 -8.32
CA LEU A 16 1.45 13.10 -9.62
C LEU A 16 2.46 12.83 -10.75
N ALA A 17 3.73 13.19 -10.55
CA ALA A 17 4.77 12.98 -11.55
C ALA A 17 4.94 11.48 -11.89
N ASN A 18 4.85 10.61 -10.88
CA ASN A 18 4.90 9.17 -11.04
C ASN A 18 3.72 8.64 -11.86
N ASN A 19 2.48 9.07 -11.58
CA ASN A 19 1.31 8.65 -12.34
C ASN A 19 1.39 9.09 -13.82
N LEU A 20 1.79 10.33 -14.07
CA LEU A 20 1.99 10.82 -15.44
C LEU A 20 3.10 10.05 -16.19
N ALA A 21 4.19 9.71 -15.50
CA ALA A 21 5.29 8.94 -16.09
C ALA A 21 4.88 7.49 -16.42
N LYS A 22 4.09 6.85 -15.55
CA LYS A 22 3.53 5.50 -15.80
C LYS A 22 2.61 5.47 -17.03
N GLU A 23 1.92 6.57 -17.28
CA GLU A 23 1.04 6.76 -18.44
C GLU A 23 1.79 7.33 -19.67
N GLY A 24 3.13 7.29 -19.65
CA GLY A 24 3.98 7.49 -20.82
C GLY A 24 4.45 8.91 -21.10
N MET A 25 4.25 9.87 -20.18
CA MET A 25 4.84 11.21 -20.28
C MET A 25 6.29 11.24 -19.79
N ARG A 26 7.15 12.01 -20.45
CA ARG A 26 8.44 12.42 -19.87
C ARG A 26 8.20 13.57 -18.90
N VAL A 27 8.39 13.32 -17.62
CA VAL A 27 8.03 14.26 -16.54
C VAL A 27 9.27 14.72 -15.80
N THR A 28 9.33 16.01 -15.46
CA THR A 28 10.31 16.53 -14.49
C THR A 28 9.58 17.25 -13.36
N GLN A 29 9.92 16.90 -12.13
CA GLN A 29 9.51 17.64 -10.95
C GLN A 29 10.57 18.69 -10.61
N PHE A 30 10.13 19.91 -10.39
CA PHE A 30 10.92 21.05 -9.94
C PHE A 30 10.60 21.35 -8.47
N THR A 31 11.61 21.71 -7.69
CA THR A 31 11.42 22.12 -6.29
C THR A 31 11.41 23.64 -6.24
N GLY A 32 10.24 24.24 -6.02
CA GLY A 32 10.02 25.66 -6.22
C GLY A 32 9.98 26.07 -7.69
N VAL A 33 9.75 27.37 -7.94
CA VAL A 33 9.70 27.95 -9.28
C VAL A 33 11.12 28.07 -9.85
N PRO A 34 11.44 27.47 -11.01
CA PRO A 34 12.78 27.55 -11.59
C PRO A 34 13.11 28.96 -12.14
N GLU A 35 14.39 29.32 -12.10
CA GLU A 35 14.89 30.58 -12.68
C GLU A 35 15.15 30.47 -14.19
N GLY A 36 15.37 29.26 -14.71
CA GLY A 36 15.73 28.99 -16.11
C GLY A 36 14.65 28.21 -16.87
N PRO A 37 14.81 28.05 -18.20
CA PRO A 37 13.91 27.24 -19.01
C PRO A 37 14.02 25.75 -18.65
N ALA A 38 12.92 25.04 -18.83
CA ALA A 38 12.87 23.59 -18.69
C ALA A 38 13.67 22.87 -19.78
N PRO A 39 14.11 21.62 -19.55
CA PRO A 39 14.64 20.77 -20.60
C PRO A 39 13.66 20.63 -21.78
N ALA A 40 14.16 20.70 -23.01
CA ALA A 40 13.31 20.73 -24.20
C ALA A 40 12.58 19.40 -24.48
N ASP A 41 13.02 18.31 -23.86
CA ASP A 41 12.55 16.95 -24.11
C ASP A 41 11.48 16.49 -23.12
N ILE A 42 10.92 17.37 -22.28
CA ILE A 42 9.87 16.97 -21.34
C ILE A 42 8.46 17.30 -21.83
N ASP A 43 7.55 16.37 -21.56
CA ASP A 43 6.14 16.45 -21.94
C ASP A 43 5.32 17.12 -20.82
N ALA A 44 5.71 16.92 -19.55
CA ALA A 44 5.08 17.56 -18.39
C ALA A 44 6.10 18.11 -17.39
N GLY A 45 5.81 19.27 -16.79
CA GLY A 45 6.57 19.86 -15.69
C GLY A 45 5.72 19.96 -14.43
N VAL A 46 6.22 19.48 -13.29
CA VAL A 46 5.53 19.55 -11.99
C VAL A 46 6.30 20.46 -11.05
N VAL A 47 5.77 21.65 -10.76
CA VAL A 47 6.35 22.59 -9.80
C VAL A 47 5.82 22.26 -8.40
N ALA A 48 6.69 21.74 -7.54
CA ALA A 48 6.37 21.41 -6.16
C ALA A 48 6.58 22.63 -5.25
N LEU A 49 5.52 23.11 -4.63
CA LEU A 49 5.52 24.20 -3.66
C LEU A 49 5.40 23.66 -2.22
N LYS A 50 5.57 24.54 -1.23
CA LYS A 50 5.19 24.30 0.17
C LYS A 50 4.04 25.26 0.52
N SER A 51 2.90 25.10 -0.14
CA SER A 51 1.81 26.08 -0.13
C SER A 51 0.49 25.59 0.48
N ARG A 52 0.45 24.36 1.02
CA ARG A 52 -0.77 23.81 1.63
C ARG A 52 -1.31 24.63 2.81
N THR A 53 -0.45 24.97 3.76
CA THR A 53 -0.85 25.55 5.07
C THR A 53 -0.30 26.94 5.35
N ILE A 54 0.33 27.58 4.35
CA ILE A 54 0.80 28.97 4.48
C ILE A 54 -0.38 29.95 4.29
N PRO A 55 -0.23 31.26 4.58
CA PRO A 55 -1.30 32.21 4.29
C PRO A 55 -1.75 32.19 2.83
N ALA A 56 -3.07 32.26 2.59
CA ALA A 56 -3.65 32.10 1.26
C ALA A 56 -3.09 33.07 0.21
N ALA A 57 -2.83 34.32 0.59
CA ALA A 57 -2.24 35.31 -0.31
C ALA A 57 -0.85 34.89 -0.83
N GLU A 58 -0.05 34.25 0.04
CA GLU A 58 1.27 33.75 -0.32
C GLU A 58 1.18 32.49 -1.18
N ALA A 59 0.26 31.56 -0.86
CA ALA A 59 0.00 30.38 -1.69
C ALA A 59 -0.45 30.75 -3.10
N VAL A 60 -1.31 31.76 -3.22
CA VAL A 60 -1.74 32.35 -4.50
C VAL A 60 -0.54 32.94 -5.24
N ARG A 61 0.26 33.79 -4.60
CA ARG A 61 1.45 34.41 -5.22
C ARG A 61 2.40 33.36 -5.81
N LEU A 62 2.78 32.36 -5.00
CA LEU A 62 3.68 31.27 -5.43
C LEU A 62 3.08 30.44 -6.57
N SER A 63 1.78 30.17 -6.51
CA SER A 63 1.08 29.39 -7.55
C SER A 63 0.98 30.16 -8.87
N LEU A 64 0.78 31.48 -8.82
CA LEU A 64 0.79 32.33 -10.01
C LEU A 64 2.19 32.45 -10.63
N GLU A 65 3.24 32.55 -9.82
CA GLU A 65 4.63 32.52 -10.31
C GLU A 65 4.96 31.19 -10.99
N ALA A 66 4.55 30.07 -10.39
CA ALA A 66 4.68 28.75 -11.00
C ALA A 66 3.90 28.65 -12.32
N LEU A 67 2.66 29.15 -12.35
CA LEU A 67 1.83 29.20 -13.56
C LEU A 67 2.50 30.00 -14.67
N ASP A 68 2.99 31.20 -14.38
CA ASP A 68 3.62 32.07 -15.37
C ASP A 68 4.87 31.42 -15.95
N TRP A 69 5.69 30.78 -15.10
CA TRP A 69 6.86 30.02 -15.55
C TRP A 69 6.46 28.85 -16.45
N LEU A 70 5.45 28.07 -16.07
CA LEU A 70 4.93 26.94 -16.87
C LEU A 70 4.37 27.40 -18.22
N ARG A 71 3.62 28.51 -18.25
CA ARG A 71 3.14 29.13 -19.49
C ARG A 71 4.30 29.53 -20.40
N ALA A 72 5.38 30.08 -19.85
CA ALA A 72 6.57 30.43 -20.61
C ALA A 72 7.27 29.19 -21.23
N GLN A 73 7.03 27.98 -20.72
CA GLN A 73 7.52 26.72 -21.32
C GLN A 73 6.61 26.15 -22.42
N GLY A 74 5.50 26.84 -22.73
CA GLY A 74 4.55 26.45 -23.78
C GLY A 74 3.47 25.44 -23.33
N CYS A 75 3.20 25.32 -22.02
CA CYS A 75 2.10 24.50 -21.52
C CYS A 75 0.74 24.97 -22.06
N GLU A 76 -0.10 24.03 -22.46
CA GLU A 76 -1.43 24.26 -23.02
C GLU A 76 -2.56 23.89 -22.05
N GLN A 77 -2.28 22.94 -21.14
CA GLN A 77 -3.18 22.52 -20.08
C GLN A 77 -2.46 22.56 -18.73
N PHE A 78 -3.20 22.89 -17.68
CA PHE A 78 -2.70 23.07 -16.34
C PHE A 78 -3.39 22.15 -15.34
N PHE A 79 -2.62 21.71 -14.35
CA PHE A 79 -3.09 20.87 -13.26
C PHE A 79 -2.75 21.50 -11.92
N PHE A 80 -3.74 21.75 -11.07
CA PHE A 80 -3.49 22.11 -9.68
C PHE A 80 -3.69 20.89 -8.77
N LYS A 81 -2.58 20.45 -8.17
CA LYS A 81 -2.50 19.25 -7.34
C LYS A 81 -2.54 19.63 -5.87
N TYR A 82 -3.49 19.03 -5.17
CA TYR A 82 -3.63 19.09 -3.71
C TYR A 82 -3.88 17.69 -3.13
N CYS A 83 -3.92 17.58 -1.80
CA CYS A 83 -4.04 16.29 -1.12
C CYS A 83 -5.34 15.54 -1.50
N SER A 84 -5.28 14.20 -1.59
CA SER A 84 -6.46 13.38 -1.89
C SER A 84 -7.49 13.35 -0.74
N THR A 85 -7.11 13.80 0.45
CA THR A 85 -7.98 14.05 1.61
C THR A 85 -8.49 15.49 1.70
N PHE A 86 -8.26 16.30 0.66
CA PHE A 86 -8.74 17.68 0.53
C PHE A 86 -8.27 18.64 1.63
N ASP A 87 -7.10 18.36 2.22
CA ASP A 87 -6.44 19.10 3.31
C ASP A 87 -6.51 20.62 3.11
N SER A 88 -7.42 21.28 3.83
CA SER A 88 -7.62 22.73 3.79
C SER A 88 -8.41 23.18 5.03
N THR A 89 -8.46 24.49 5.24
CA THR A 89 -9.36 25.15 6.20
C THR A 89 -10.34 26.04 5.43
N PRO A 90 -11.35 26.64 6.09
CA PRO A 90 -12.22 27.62 5.43
C PRO A 90 -11.46 28.78 4.77
N GLU A 91 -10.26 29.11 5.27
CA GLU A 91 -9.40 30.15 4.72
C GLU A 91 -8.62 29.71 3.48
N GLY A 92 -8.51 28.40 3.21
CA GLY A 92 -7.81 27.89 2.03
C GLY A 92 -6.87 26.69 2.28
N ASN A 93 -5.98 26.37 1.34
CA ASN A 93 -5.61 27.16 0.15
C ASN A 93 -6.17 26.66 -1.19
N ILE A 94 -6.99 25.62 -1.20
CA ILE A 94 -7.49 25.02 -2.44
C ILE A 94 -8.32 26.02 -3.24
N GLY A 95 -9.38 26.58 -2.64
CA GLY A 95 -10.28 27.55 -3.27
C GLY A 95 -9.57 28.81 -3.76
N PRO A 96 -8.82 29.54 -2.91
CA PRO A 96 -8.15 30.77 -3.32
C PRO A 96 -7.16 30.57 -4.47
N VAL A 97 -6.42 29.46 -4.48
CA VAL A 97 -5.48 29.14 -5.56
C VAL A 97 -6.23 28.79 -6.85
N ILE A 98 -7.27 27.95 -6.80
CA ILE A 98 -8.12 27.66 -7.98
C ILE A 98 -8.66 28.95 -8.58
N ASP A 99 -9.19 29.84 -7.73
CA ASP A 99 -9.77 31.11 -8.13
C ASP A 99 -8.77 31.99 -8.88
N ALA A 100 -7.55 32.13 -8.34
CA ALA A 100 -6.49 32.93 -8.93
C ALA A 100 -5.94 32.32 -10.23
N LEU A 101 -5.82 30.99 -10.30
CA LEU A 101 -5.37 30.28 -11.50
C LEU A 101 -6.38 30.46 -12.64
N LEU A 102 -7.67 30.32 -12.36
CA LEU A 102 -8.74 30.56 -13.34
C LEU A 102 -8.70 31.99 -13.89
N ASP A 103 -8.59 32.99 -12.99
CA ASP A 103 -8.47 34.40 -13.38
C ASP A 103 -7.26 34.64 -14.29
N ARG A 104 -6.09 34.09 -13.93
CA ARG A 104 -4.85 34.28 -14.68
C ARG A 104 -4.85 33.55 -16.03
N LEU A 105 -5.51 32.41 -16.10
CA LEU A 105 -5.66 31.62 -17.31
C LEU A 105 -6.73 32.19 -18.26
N GLY A 106 -7.62 33.05 -17.77
CA GLY A 106 -8.75 33.58 -18.54
C GLY A 106 -9.77 32.49 -18.87
N THR A 107 -9.97 31.55 -17.95
CA THR A 107 -10.95 30.46 -18.07
C THR A 107 -11.83 30.42 -16.83
N GLU A 108 -13.08 29.98 -16.97
CA GLU A 108 -14.04 30.03 -15.88
C GLU A 108 -14.21 28.69 -15.17
N THR A 109 -13.99 27.57 -15.89
CA THR A 109 -14.37 26.23 -15.44
C THR A 109 -13.18 25.39 -15.01
N ALA A 110 -13.34 24.61 -13.95
CA ALA A 110 -12.39 23.58 -13.55
C ALA A 110 -13.09 22.36 -12.92
N ILE A 111 -12.50 21.20 -13.15
CA ILE A 111 -12.85 19.96 -12.45
C ILE A 111 -12.19 19.97 -11.06
N VAL A 112 -12.90 19.46 -10.06
CA VAL A 112 -12.43 19.21 -8.70
C VAL A 112 -12.59 17.73 -8.40
N CYS A 113 -11.49 16.97 -8.38
CA CYS A 113 -11.53 15.52 -8.13
C CYS A 113 -10.38 15.07 -7.21
N PRO A 114 -10.56 15.02 -5.88
CA PRO A 114 -9.55 14.53 -4.96
C PRO A 114 -9.41 12.99 -4.95
N ALA A 115 -10.33 12.27 -5.61
CA ALA A 115 -10.39 10.82 -5.56
C ALA A 115 -9.13 10.13 -6.11
N PHE A 116 -8.79 9.00 -5.49
CA PHE A 116 -7.81 8.03 -5.98
C PHE A 116 -8.14 6.63 -5.43
N PRO A 117 -9.10 5.90 -6.04
CA PRO A 117 -9.64 4.65 -5.50
C PRO A 117 -8.59 3.57 -5.24
N ALA A 118 -7.56 3.43 -6.10
CA ALA A 118 -6.42 2.54 -5.86
C ALA A 118 -5.70 2.77 -4.51
N THR A 119 -5.82 3.96 -3.93
CA THR A 119 -5.25 4.32 -2.62
C THR A 119 -6.33 4.48 -1.54
N GLY A 120 -7.54 3.99 -1.80
CA GLY A 120 -8.67 4.06 -0.87
C GLY A 120 -9.30 5.44 -0.74
N ARG A 121 -9.21 6.32 -1.75
CA ARG A 121 -9.92 7.61 -1.74
C ARG A 121 -10.99 7.63 -2.81
N SER A 122 -12.26 7.74 -2.44
CA SER A 122 -13.37 7.77 -3.39
C SER A 122 -14.31 8.92 -3.09
N VAL A 123 -14.95 9.47 -4.12
CA VAL A 123 -15.97 10.51 -3.98
C VAL A 123 -17.29 9.96 -4.49
N TYR A 124 -18.30 9.96 -3.64
CA TYR A 124 -19.66 9.53 -3.97
C TYR A 124 -20.67 10.53 -3.45
N GLN A 125 -21.56 11.02 -4.32
CA GLN A 125 -22.52 12.08 -4.02
C GLN A 125 -21.85 13.34 -3.44
N GLY A 126 -20.65 13.66 -3.95
CA GLY A 126 -19.83 14.79 -3.48
C GLY A 126 -19.16 14.56 -2.11
N HIS A 127 -19.39 13.41 -1.47
CA HIS A 127 -18.79 13.05 -0.19
C HIS A 127 -17.51 12.26 -0.42
N LEU A 128 -16.43 12.69 0.23
CA LEU A 128 -15.14 12.00 0.19
C LEU A 128 -15.09 10.91 1.26
N PHE A 129 -14.67 9.72 0.83
CA PHE A 129 -14.43 8.56 1.67
C PHE A 129 -12.93 8.26 1.71
N VAL A 130 -12.47 7.80 2.87
CA VAL A 130 -11.14 7.24 3.10
C VAL A 130 -11.33 5.79 3.52
N ASN A 131 -11.01 4.88 2.61
CA ASN A 131 -11.38 3.47 2.65
C ASN A 131 -12.91 3.32 2.77
N ASP A 132 -13.37 2.79 3.90
CA ASP A 132 -14.76 2.53 4.25
C ASP A 132 -15.39 3.63 5.13
N ALA A 133 -14.63 4.64 5.56
CA ALA A 133 -15.10 5.72 6.40
C ALA A 133 -15.30 7.03 5.62
N LEU A 134 -16.25 7.87 6.07
CA LEU A 134 -16.32 9.27 5.63
C LEU A 134 -15.03 10.01 6.01
N LEU A 135 -14.66 11.03 5.24
CA LEU A 135 -13.47 11.87 5.54
C LEU A 135 -13.46 12.34 7.01
N SER A 136 -14.63 12.74 7.53
CA SER A 136 -14.84 13.22 8.90
C SER A 136 -14.77 12.14 9.99
N GLU A 137 -14.57 10.88 9.61
CA GLU A 137 -14.54 9.72 10.51
C GLU A 137 -13.30 8.85 10.24
N SER A 138 -12.30 9.41 9.55
CA SER A 138 -11.15 8.65 9.01
C SER A 138 -9.86 8.82 9.80
N GLY A 139 -9.87 9.63 10.85
CA GLY A 139 -8.71 10.20 11.52
C GLY A 139 -8.32 11.58 11.00
N MET A 140 -8.79 11.98 9.80
CA MET A 140 -8.54 13.31 9.24
C MET A 140 -9.30 14.42 9.96
N GLU A 141 -10.40 14.11 10.66
CA GLU A 141 -11.12 15.04 11.53
C GLU A 141 -10.23 15.55 12.69
N SER A 142 -9.21 14.77 13.07
CA SER A 142 -8.23 15.12 14.08
C SER A 142 -6.88 15.54 13.48
N HIS A 143 -6.80 15.80 12.16
CA HIS A 143 -5.56 16.18 11.50
C HIS A 143 -5.02 17.48 12.12
N PRO A 144 -3.72 17.53 12.50
CA PRO A 144 -3.27 18.50 13.47
C PRO A 144 -3.02 19.90 12.88
N LEU A 145 -3.12 20.05 11.55
CA LEU A 145 -3.03 21.33 10.83
C LEU A 145 -4.29 21.70 10.05
N THR A 146 -5.04 20.71 9.56
CA THR A 146 -6.18 20.88 8.66
C THR A 146 -7.26 19.85 9.00
N PRO A 147 -7.90 19.96 10.18
CA PRO A 147 -8.89 19.00 10.62
C PRO A 147 -10.09 18.99 9.66
N MET A 148 -10.40 17.82 9.10
CA MET A 148 -11.42 17.65 8.07
C MET A 148 -12.71 17.11 8.69
N THR A 149 -13.59 17.97 9.19
CA THR A 149 -14.82 17.57 9.93
C THR A 149 -16.07 17.49 9.06
N ASP A 150 -15.97 17.81 7.77
CA ASP A 150 -17.08 17.80 6.82
C ASP A 150 -16.67 16.96 5.61
N PRO A 151 -17.35 15.84 5.32
CA PRO A 151 -16.99 14.98 4.20
C PRO A 151 -17.52 15.47 2.85
N ASP A 152 -18.44 16.43 2.82
CA ASP A 152 -18.99 16.97 1.57
C ASP A 152 -18.04 18.01 0.96
N ILE A 153 -17.29 17.59 -0.06
CA ILE A 153 -16.27 18.42 -0.71
C ILE A 153 -16.88 19.67 -1.35
N ARG A 154 -18.16 19.64 -1.71
CA ARG A 154 -18.84 20.82 -2.26
C ARG A 154 -18.95 21.91 -1.20
N ARG A 155 -19.32 21.54 0.03
CA ARG A 155 -19.40 22.47 1.16
C ARG A 155 -18.01 22.94 1.59
N VAL A 156 -17.05 22.03 1.67
CA VAL A 156 -15.66 22.37 2.06
C VAL A 156 -15.05 23.35 1.06
N LEU A 157 -15.25 23.13 -0.24
CA LEU A 157 -14.78 24.05 -1.28
C LEU A 157 -15.54 25.39 -1.22
N ALA A 158 -16.88 25.36 -1.12
CA ALA A 158 -17.70 26.58 -1.12
C ALA A 158 -17.36 27.56 0.02
N ARG A 159 -16.76 27.10 1.12
CA ARG A 159 -16.30 27.96 2.22
C ARG A 159 -15.05 28.77 1.88
N GLN A 160 -14.25 28.33 0.91
CA GLN A 160 -12.92 28.88 0.59
C GLN A 160 -12.82 29.50 -0.82
N THR A 161 -13.84 29.35 -1.68
CA THR A 161 -13.87 29.96 -3.02
C THR A 161 -14.94 31.06 -3.11
N ARG A 162 -14.71 32.04 -3.99
CA ARG A 162 -15.73 33.03 -4.39
C ARG A 162 -16.63 32.55 -5.54
N ARG A 163 -16.39 31.37 -6.09
CA ARG A 163 -17.15 30.78 -7.21
C ARG A 163 -18.16 29.76 -6.69
N ALA A 164 -19.29 29.62 -7.37
CA ALA A 164 -20.25 28.59 -7.01
C ALA A 164 -19.75 27.20 -7.41
N VAL A 165 -20.07 26.21 -6.57
CA VAL A 165 -19.59 24.84 -6.70
C VAL A 165 -20.70 23.93 -7.23
N GLY A 166 -20.42 23.26 -8.34
CA GLY A 166 -21.30 22.30 -9.00
C GLY A 166 -20.99 20.85 -8.63
N HIS A 167 -21.79 19.93 -9.16
CA HIS A 167 -21.61 18.49 -8.91
C HIS A 167 -21.99 17.63 -10.11
N VAL A 168 -21.14 16.67 -10.46
CA VAL A 168 -21.44 15.58 -11.38
C VAL A 168 -21.42 14.27 -10.61
N ALA A 169 -22.60 13.67 -10.47
CA ALA A 169 -22.80 12.47 -9.68
C ALA A 169 -22.34 11.19 -10.40
N ALA A 170 -22.04 10.15 -9.63
CA ALA A 170 -21.54 8.87 -10.11
C ALA A 170 -22.35 8.26 -11.28
N PRO A 171 -23.70 8.28 -11.32
CA PRO A 171 -24.46 7.76 -12.46
C PRO A 171 -24.05 8.40 -13.80
N THR A 172 -23.87 9.72 -13.84
CA THR A 172 -23.41 10.43 -15.05
C THR A 172 -21.97 10.07 -15.39
N VAL A 173 -21.12 9.85 -14.38
CA VAL A 173 -19.73 9.42 -14.60
C VAL A 173 -19.67 8.02 -15.21
N PHE A 174 -20.58 7.12 -14.81
CA PHE A 174 -20.67 5.76 -15.36
C PHE A 174 -21.13 5.72 -16.82
N GLU A 175 -21.79 6.77 -17.30
CA GLU A 175 -22.15 6.93 -18.72
C GLU A 175 -20.95 7.32 -19.61
N GLY A 176 -19.81 7.72 -19.00
CA GLY A 176 -18.54 7.94 -19.69
C GLY A 176 -18.23 9.40 -20.04
N ALA A 177 -17.10 9.61 -20.70
CA ALA A 177 -16.50 10.93 -20.90
C ALA A 177 -17.41 11.99 -21.56
N GLU A 178 -18.25 11.60 -22.53
CA GLU A 178 -19.16 12.54 -23.22
C GLU A 178 -20.26 13.05 -22.29
N ALA A 179 -20.82 12.17 -21.44
CA ALA A 179 -21.84 12.54 -20.46
C ALA A 179 -21.24 13.47 -19.39
N ILE A 180 -20.03 13.17 -18.92
CA ILE A 180 -19.28 14.02 -17.99
C ILE A 180 -19.06 15.41 -18.60
N ALA A 181 -18.55 15.49 -19.83
CA ALA A 181 -18.28 16.77 -20.50
C ALA A 181 -19.56 17.61 -20.67
N LYS A 182 -20.68 16.97 -21.06
CA LYS A 182 -21.98 17.64 -21.17
C LYS A 182 -22.48 18.15 -19.82
N ALA A 183 -22.32 17.36 -18.75
CA ALA A 183 -22.73 17.76 -17.41
C ALA A 183 -21.86 18.90 -16.87
N LEU A 184 -20.54 18.88 -17.11
CA LEU A 184 -19.65 19.99 -16.79
C LEU A 184 -20.08 21.30 -17.47
N ALA A 185 -20.43 21.24 -18.76
CA ALA A 185 -20.94 22.40 -19.49
C ALA A 185 -22.29 22.88 -18.95
N ALA A 186 -23.17 21.97 -18.53
CA ALA A 186 -24.46 22.31 -17.92
C ALA A 186 -24.28 23.01 -16.56
N GLU A 187 -23.38 22.51 -15.70
CA GLU A 187 -23.05 23.14 -14.42
C GLU A 187 -22.47 24.54 -14.61
N ALA A 188 -21.54 24.70 -15.56
CA ALA A 188 -20.98 26.00 -15.92
C ALA A 188 -22.06 26.97 -16.43
N GLY A 189 -22.94 26.51 -17.33
CA GLY A 189 -24.07 27.31 -17.83
C GLY A 189 -25.09 27.68 -16.75
N ALA A 190 -25.17 26.89 -15.68
CA ALA A 190 -25.97 27.18 -14.49
C ALA A 190 -25.24 28.05 -13.44
N GLY A 191 -24.08 28.62 -13.80
CA GLY A 191 -23.29 29.51 -12.94
C GLY A 191 -22.49 28.79 -11.86
N ARG A 192 -22.26 27.47 -11.98
CA ARG A 192 -21.47 26.64 -11.04
C ARG A 192 -20.23 26.06 -11.73
N PRO A 193 -19.20 26.88 -12.00
CA PRO A 193 -18.12 26.48 -12.89
C PRO A 193 -17.01 25.64 -12.22
N LEU A 194 -16.99 25.56 -10.88
CA LEU A 194 -16.12 24.65 -10.14
C LEU A 194 -16.87 23.37 -9.82
N THR A 195 -16.61 22.29 -10.55
CA THR A 195 -17.48 21.12 -10.49
C THR A 195 -16.78 19.95 -9.79
N VAL A 196 -17.34 19.53 -8.66
CA VAL A 196 -16.92 18.29 -7.99
C VAL A 196 -17.43 17.11 -8.80
N VAL A 197 -16.55 16.19 -9.17
CA VAL A 197 -16.91 15.01 -9.96
C VAL A 197 -16.67 13.76 -9.13
N ASP A 198 -17.72 12.94 -8.98
CA ASP A 198 -17.65 11.66 -8.28
C ASP A 198 -16.69 10.70 -8.99
N ALA A 199 -15.98 9.88 -8.21
CA ALA A 199 -15.17 8.79 -8.72
C ALA A 199 -15.00 7.74 -7.63
N ILE A 200 -15.50 6.53 -7.90
CA ILE A 200 -15.43 5.40 -6.97
C ILE A 200 -14.59 4.24 -7.51
N ARG A 201 -14.18 4.31 -8.79
CA ARG A 201 -13.29 3.35 -9.45
C ARG A 201 -12.21 4.07 -10.26
N ASP A 202 -11.10 3.40 -10.56
CA ASP A 202 -10.05 3.96 -11.41
C ASP A 202 -10.52 4.19 -12.86
N GLU A 203 -11.49 3.41 -13.35
CA GLU A 203 -12.12 3.64 -14.64
C GLU A 203 -12.81 5.01 -14.71
N ASP A 204 -13.44 5.43 -13.61
CA ASP A 204 -14.09 6.73 -13.52
C ASP A 204 -13.07 7.87 -13.72
N LEU A 205 -11.90 7.75 -13.09
CA LEU A 205 -10.80 8.72 -13.25
C LEU A 205 -10.30 8.82 -14.69
N ARG A 206 -10.28 7.71 -15.43
CA ARG A 206 -9.91 7.73 -16.86
C ARG A 206 -10.97 8.42 -17.71
N GLU A 207 -12.26 8.19 -17.43
CA GLU A 207 -13.34 8.87 -18.13
C GLU A 207 -13.37 10.38 -17.81
N ILE A 208 -13.12 10.77 -16.55
CA ILE A 208 -12.95 12.18 -16.16
C ILE A 208 -11.77 12.81 -16.90
N GLY A 209 -10.63 12.12 -16.96
CA GLY A 209 -9.48 12.59 -17.71
C GLY A 209 -9.79 12.79 -19.19
N ARG A 210 -10.49 11.87 -19.86
CA ARG A 210 -10.95 12.04 -21.24
C ARG A 210 -11.93 13.20 -21.41
N ALA A 211 -12.88 13.36 -20.49
CA ALA A 211 -13.84 14.46 -20.49
C ALA A 211 -13.16 15.83 -20.32
N ALA A 212 -11.99 15.86 -19.68
CA ALA A 212 -11.19 17.07 -19.51
C ALA A 212 -10.44 17.50 -20.78
N ARG A 213 -10.58 16.79 -21.90
CA ARG A 213 -10.02 17.21 -23.20
C ARG A 213 -10.56 18.59 -23.58
N GLY A 214 -9.65 19.55 -23.73
CA GLY A 214 -9.98 20.93 -24.06
C GLY A 214 -10.21 21.86 -22.86
N LEU A 215 -10.25 21.33 -21.62
CA LEU A 215 -10.22 22.17 -20.43
C LEU A 215 -8.81 22.74 -20.21
N THR A 216 -8.72 24.01 -19.86
CA THR A 216 -7.43 24.67 -19.56
C THR A 216 -6.91 24.30 -18.19
N LEU A 217 -7.79 24.13 -17.19
CA LEU A 217 -7.43 23.80 -15.81
C LEU A 217 -8.19 22.58 -15.29
N ILE A 218 -7.46 21.66 -14.69
CA ILE A 218 -7.98 20.52 -13.91
C ILE A 218 -7.38 20.59 -12.52
N THR A 219 -8.15 20.17 -11.51
CA THR A 219 -7.70 20.24 -10.12
C THR A 219 -8.07 18.97 -9.38
N GLY A 220 -7.20 18.48 -8.50
CA GLY A 220 -7.46 17.22 -7.84
C GLY A 220 -6.27 16.57 -7.14
N GLY A 221 -6.50 15.33 -6.75
CA GLY A 221 -5.45 14.40 -6.34
C GLY A 221 -4.66 13.89 -7.55
N SER A 222 -3.73 12.95 -7.33
CA SER A 222 -2.94 12.35 -8.41
C SER A 222 -3.73 11.35 -9.26
N GLY A 223 -4.87 10.85 -8.79
CA GLY A 223 -5.70 9.85 -9.48
C GLY A 223 -6.31 10.38 -10.78
N VAL A 224 -6.93 11.57 -10.77
CA VAL A 224 -7.58 12.14 -11.97
C VAL A 224 -6.58 12.45 -13.10
N ALA A 225 -5.28 12.52 -12.79
CA ALA A 225 -4.24 12.67 -13.80
C ALA A 225 -4.03 11.43 -14.68
N LEU A 226 -4.49 10.24 -14.27
CA LEU A 226 -4.31 8.99 -15.03
C LEU A 226 -4.89 9.05 -16.46
N GLY A 227 -5.98 9.79 -16.65
CA GLY A 227 -6.61 9.93 -17.97
C GLY A 227 -6.09 11.09 -18.83
N LEU A 228 -5.19 11.93 -18.32
CA LEU A 228 -4.74 13.15 -19.01
C LEU A 228 -3.70 12.90 -20.12
N PRO A 229 -2.70 12.01 -19.94
CA PRO A 229 -1.66 11.80 -20.94
C PRO A 229 -2.19 11.43 -22.33
N ALA A 230 -3.25 10.62 -22.40
CA ALA A 230 -3.90 10.22 -23.65
C ALA A 230 -4.54 11.39 -24.42
N ASN A 231 -4.76 12.55 -23.77
CA ASN A 231 -5.27 13.75 -24.44
C ASN A 231 -4.18 14.64 -25.01
N LEU A 232 -2.96 14.54 -24.49
CA LEU A 232 -1.87 15.49 -24.77
C LEU A 232 -0.71 14.85 -25.55
N LEU A 233 -0.56 13.52 -25.48
CA LEU A 233 0.43 12.79 -26.23
C LEU A 233 -0.10 12.43 -27.62
N GLU A 234 0.71 12.71 -28.65
CA GLU A 234 0.46 12.23 -29.99
C GLU A 234 0.51 10.69 -30.05
N PRO A 235 -0.30 10.03 -30.89
CA PRO A 235 -0.24 8.59 -31.08
C PRO A 235 1.19 8.11 -31.40
N GLY A 236 1.69 7.16 -30.61
CA GLY A 236 3.06 6.61 -30.75
C GLY A 236 4.17 7.44 -30.11
N ARG A 237 3.85 8.53 -29.40
CA ARG A 237 4.83 9.36 -28.67
C ARG A 237 4.96 9.02 -27.18
N ALA A 238 4.10 8.14 -26.66
CA ALA A 238 4.23 7.66 -25.28
C ALA A 238 5.61 7.03 -25.07
N ALA A 239 6.35 7.55 -24.09
CA ALA A 239 7.59 6.94 -23.67
C ALA A 239 7.27 5.59 -23.02
N PRO A 240 8.06 4.53 -23.27
CA PRO A 240 7.93 3.32 -22.49
C PRO A 240 8.17 3.66 -21.01
N PRO A 241 7.46 3.03 -20.07
CA PRO A 241 7.77 3.16 -18.65
C PRO A 241 9.27 2.91 -18.46
N SER A 242 9.97 3.84 -17.82
CA SER A 242 11.40 3.68 -17.57
C SER A 242 11.60 2.55 -16.55
N GLU A 243 11.80 1.33 -17.03
CA GLU A 243 12.11 0.17 -16.18
C GLU A 243 13.53 0.24 -15.59
N THR A 244 14.35 1.21 -16.03
CA THR A 244 15.75 1.32 -15.65
C THR A 244 16.02 2.62 -14.88
N TRP A 245 15.84 2.56 -13.56
CA TRP A 245 16.47 3.53 -12.68
C TRP A 245 17.94 3.15 -12.48
N THR A 246 18.86 4.05 -12.80
CA THR A 246 20.28 3.87 -12.48
C THR A 246 20.58 4.66 -11.22
N GLY A 247 20.86 3.96 -10.13
CA GLY A 247 21.30 4.59 -8.89
C GLY A 247 22.64 5.30 -9.06
N LEU A 248 22.88 6.31 -8.23
CA LEU A 248 24.19 6.92 -8.10
C LEU A 248 25.00 6.14 -7.07
N GLU A 249 26.20 5.69 -7.44
CA GLU A 249 27.15 5.09 -6.49
C GLU A 249 27.76 6.18 -5.59
N GLY A 250 27.85 5.90 -4.28
CA GLY A 250 28.53 6.77 -3.31
C GLY A 250 27.96 6.69 -1.89
N PRO A 251 28.53 7.46 -0.94
CA PRO A 251 28.09 7.48 0.46
C PRO A 251 26.62 7.91 0.60
N ALA A 252 25.79 7.16 1.30
CA ALA A 252 24.38 7.49 1.49
C ALA A 252 24.06 7.71 2.97
N ALA A 253 23.05 8.55 3.22
CA ALA A 253 22.47 8.75 4.54
C ALA A 253 20.94 8.79 4.39
N LEU A 254 20.23 8.34 5.42
CA LEU A 254 18.77 8.40 5.51
C LEU A 254 18.39 9.42 6.57
N ILE A 255 17.33 10.20 6.30
CA ILE A 255 16.76 11.16 7.25
C ILE A 255 15.27 10.85 7.39
N ALA A 256 14.79 10.67 8.62
CA ALA A 256 13.39 10.41 8.92
C ALA A 256 12.84 11.37 10.00
N GLY A 257 11.97 12.30 9.60
CA GLY A 257 11.29 13.23 10.52
C GLY A 257 9.82 12.87 10.83
N SER A 258 9.24 11.88 10.15
CA SER A 258 7.81 11.55 10.29
C SER A 258 7.53 10.75 11.55
N ALA A 259 6.55 11.18 12.35
CA ALA A 259 6.08 10.45 13.54
C ALA A 259 4.97 9.43 13.22
N SER A 260 4.87 8.93 11.99
CA SER A 260 3.84 7.93 11.64
C SER A 260 4.16 6.55 12.23
N ARG A 261 3.13 5.72 12.44
CA ARG A 261 3.30 4.31 12.87
C ARG A 261 4.21 3.53 11.93
N MET A 262 4.04 3.73 10.62
CA MET A 262 4.85 3.05 9.60
C MET A 262 6.31 3.50 9.63
N THR A 263 6.57 4.80 9.76
CA THR A 263 7.94 5.32 9.83
C THR A 263 8.68 4.78 11.06
N ARG A 264 8.01 4.70 12.22
CA ARG A 264 8.60 4.06 13.40
C ARG A 264 8.93 2.58 13.20
N ALA A 265 8.03 1.83 12.54
CA ALA A 265 8.29 0.43 12.20
C ALA A 265 9.49 0.28 11.24
N GLN A 266 9.61 1.16 10.25
CA GLN A 266 10.76 1.20 9.32
C GLN A 266 12.07 1.52 10.04
N ILE A 267 12.06 2.49 10.96
CA ILE A 267 13.24 2.85 11.77
C ILE A 267 13.66 1.67 12.64
N LYS A 268 12.71 1.05 13.37
CA LYS A 268 12.97 -0.14 14.20
C LYS A 268 13.63 -1.24 13.38
N ARG A 269 13.05 -1.56 12.22
CA ARG A 269 13.57 -2.59 11.31
C ARG A 269 14.97 -2.25 10.76
N TRP A 270 15.23 -0.99 10.44
CA TRP A 270 16.54 -0.55 9.95
C TRP A 270 17.62 -0.67 11.02
N ALA A 271 17.31 -0.20 12.24
CA ALA A 271 18.22 -0.15 13.38
C ALA A 271 18.66 -1.53 13.88
N GLU A 272 17.95 -2.62 13.54
CA GLU A 272 18.33 -4.01 13.87
C GLU A 272 19.66 -4.44 13.24
N SER A 273 20.08 -3.84 12.12
CA SER A 273 21.26 -4.29 11.37
C SER A 273 22.08 -3.19 10.73
N ASN A 274 21.68 -1.92 10.89
CA ASN A 274 22.32 -0.78 10.26
C ASN A 274 22.49 0.36 11.27
N PRO A 275 23.49 1.25 11.08
CA PRO A 275 23.66 2.40 11.96
C PRO A 275 22.43 3.30 11.91
N ALA A 276 21.87 3.59 13.09
CA ALA A 276 20.79 4.52 13.29
C ALA A 276 21.10 5.42 14.50
N ARG A 277 20.79 6.71 14.39
CA ARG A 277 20.99 7.70 15.44
C ARG A 277 19.71 8.53 15.58
N GLU A 278 19.18 8.50 16.79
CA GLU A 278 18.09 9.40 17.18
C GLU A 278 18.61 10.82 17.38
N ILE A 279 17.84 11.79 16.91
CA ILE A 279 17.99 13.21 17.15
C ILE A 279 16.73 13.64 17.91
N THR A 280 16.84 13.79 19.22
CA THR A 280 15.69 14.13 20.07
C THR A 280 15.35 15.62 19.96
N ALA A 281 14.13 15.99 20.36
CA ALA A 281 13.76 17.40 20.44
C ALA A 281 14.68 18.17 21.41
N ASP A 282 15.05 17.57 22.54
CA ASP A 282 15.99 18.17 23.49
C ASP A 282 17.38 18.39 22.89
N ASP A 283 17.88 17.45 22.09
CA ASP A 283 19.20 17.60 21.44
C ASP A 283 19.26 18.82 20.53
N VAL A 284 18.16 19.13 19.84
CA VAL A 284 18.05 20.28 18.94
C VAL A 284 17.74 21.56 19.71
N MET A 285 16.85 21.50 20.71
CA MET A 285 16.45 22.69 21.47
C MET A 285 17.55 23.21 22.38
N GLU A 286 18.32 22.31 22.99
CA GLU A 286 19.43 22.65 23.87
C GLU A 286 20.78 22.66 23.14
N GLU A 287 20.77 22.58 21.80
CA GLU A 287 21.95 22.64 20.93
C GLU A 287 23.04 21.60 21.29
N ARG A 288 22.63 20.42 21.81
CA ARG A 288 23.54 19.33 22.19
C ARG A 288 24.15 18.63 20.97
N VAL A 289 23.50 18.75 19.82
CA VAL A 289 23.96 18.23 18.53
C VAL A 289 23.77 19.30 17.49
N THR A 290 24.78 19.51 16.64
CA THR A 290 24.68 20.42 15.49
C THR A 290 24.39 19.65 14.19
N PRO A 291 23.77 20.29 13.18
CA PRO A 291 23.56 19.67 11.87
C PRO A 291 24.85 19.18 11.19
N ALA A 292 25.96 19.90 11.38
CA ALA A 292 27.26 19.54 10.83
C ALA A 292 27.82 18.27 11.50
N GLU A 293 27.65 18.11 12.81
CA GLU A 293 28.06 16.91 13.53
C GLU A 293 27.22 15.69 13.16
N ALA A 294 25.90 15.86 13.00
CA ALA A 294 25.02 14.80 12.53
C ALA A 294 25.37 14.35 11.10
N ALA A 295 25.64 15.30 10.20
CA ALA A 295 26.08 15.02 8.83
C ALA A 295 27.43 14.29 8.81
N ARG A 296 28.41 14.74 9.59
CA ARG A 296 29.72 14.08 9.70
C ARG A 296 29.60 12.66 10.23
N ALA A 297 28.82 12.46 11.31
CA ALA A 297 28.57 11.13 11.86
C ALA A 297 27.96 10.18 10.82
N ALA A 298 27.06 10.66 9.97
CA ALA A 298 26.47 9.86 8.91
C ALA A 298 27.43 9.57 7.73
N LEU A 299 28.35 10.49 7.42
CA LEU A 299 29.37 10.27 6.38
C LEU A 299 30.51 9.34 6.82
N ASP A 300 30.86 9.38 8.12
CA ASP A 300 31.93 8.57 8.70
C ASP A 300 31.47 7.15 9.08
N ALA A 301 30.16 6.89 9.06
CA ALA A 301 29.58 5.60 9.40
C ALA A 301 30.00 4.50 8.42
N GLU A 302 30.22 3.29 8.94
CA GLU A 302 30.39 2.10 8.11
C GLU A 302 29.02 1.64 7.60
N GLY A 303 28.69 2.05 6.38
CA GLY A 303 27.38 1.81 5.75
C GLY A 303 26.49 3.04 5.75
N THR A 304 25.20 2.84 5.44
CA THR A 304 24.24 3.94 5.36
C THR A 304 23.67 4.23 6.75
N MET A 305 23.94 5.42 7.30
CA MET A 305 23.37 5.83 8.60
C MET A 305 21.98 6.43 8.44
N LEU A 306 21.07 6.06 9.35
CA LEU A 306 19.76 6.68 9.52
C LEU A 306 19.78 7.71 10.65
N LEU A 307 19.49 8.97 10.35
CA LEU A 307 19.23 10.02 11.32
C LEU A 307 17.72 10.20 11.45
N TYR A 308 17.15 10.12 12.65
CA TYR A 308 15.70 10.22 12.83
C TYR A 308 15.28 10.99 14.07
N SER A 309 14.10 11.64 14.03
CA SER A 309 13.45 12.26 15.21
C SER A 309 12.08 11.68 15.52
N SER A 310 11.76 10.53 14.91
CA SER A 310 10.48 9.85 15.08
C SER A 310 10.38 9.18 16.45
N ALA A 311 9.89 9.92 17.44
CA ALA A 311 9.60 9.40 18.76
C ALA A 311 8.15 8.85 18.88
N ASP A 312 7.87 8.17 19.99
CA ASP A 312 6.52 7.78 20.37
C ASP A 312 5.65 9.02 20.70
N PRO A 313 4.31 8.91 20.63
CA PRO A 313 3.42 10.06 20.83
C PRO A 313 3.56 10.75 22.20
N GLU A 314 3.92 10.02 23.26
CA GLU A 314 4.08 10.59 24.60
C GLU A 314 5.33 11.46 24.67
N THR A 315 6.45 10.99 24.12
CA THR A 315 7.70 11.76 24.00
C THR A 315 7.52 13.01 23.14
N VAL A 316 6.83 12.89 22.01
CA VAL A 316 6.51 14.05 21.15
C VAL A 316 5.66 15.06 21.92
N LYS A 317 4.62 14.60 22.62
CA LYS A 317 3.74 15.48 23.40
C LYS A 317 4.51 16.17 24.53
N ALA A 318 5.34 15.45 25.28
CA ALA A 318 6.14 16.02 26.36
C ALA A 318 7.09 17.14 25.86
N ALA A 319 7.73 16.94 24.71
CA ALA A 319 8.56 17.98 24.08
C ALA A 319 7.74 19.19 23.63
N GLN A 320 6.56 18.95 23.04
CA GLN A 320 5.64 20.01 22.60
C GLN A 320 5.08 20.82 23.78
N ASP A 321 4.77 20.15 24.89
CA ASP A 321 4.29 20.79 26.13
C ASP A 321 5.40 21.66 26.77
N ARG A 322 6.67 21.22 26.68
CA ARG A 322 7.82 21.93 27.25
C ARG A 322 8.25 23.15 26.42
N TYR A 323 8.38 23.01 25.10
CA TYR A 323 8.98 24.05 24.25
C TYR A 323 8.01 24.72 23.28
N GLY A 324 6.76 24.27 23.22
CA GLY A 324 5.77 24.75 22.26
C GLY A 324 5.81 23.96 20.95
N ARG A 325 4.63 23.50 20.50
CA ARG A 325 4.48 22.61 19.36
C ARG A 325 5.07 23.14 18.05
N GLU A 326 4.79 24.40 17.71
CA GLU A 326 5.29 25.02 16.47
C GLU A 326 6.81 25.21 16.51
N ILE A 327 7.36 25.55 17.67
CA ILE A 327 8.80 25.74 17.86
C ILE A 327 9.53 24.41 17.68
N VAL A 328 9.05 23.33 18.32
CA VAL A 328 9.62 21.98 18.19
C VAL A 328 9.62 21.53 16.72
N ALA A 329 8.48 21.63 16.05
CA ALA A 329 8.36 21.23 14.64
C ALA A 329 9.29 22.06 13.74
N GLY A 330 9.29 23.38 13.89
CA GLY A 330 10.12 24.28 13.09
C GLY A 330 11.63 24.06 13.28
N ARG A 331 12.08 23.86 14.52
CA ARG A 331 13.49 23.63 14.85
C ARG A 331 13.98 22.28 14.34
N LEU A 332 13.20 21.20 14.50
CA LEU A 332 13.54 19.88 13.97
C LEU A 332 13.57 19.88 12.43
N GLU A 333 12.61 20.54 11.77
CA GLU A 333 12.64 20.72 10.32
C GLU A 333 13.90 21.46 9.86
N ALA A 334 14.26 22.57 10.52
CA ALA A 334 15.44 23.35 10.17
C ALA A 334 16.73 22.53 10.37
N PHE A 335 16.83 21.81 11.49
CA PHE A 335 17.97 20.94 11.80
C PHE A 335 18.22 19.91 10.71
N PHE A 336 17.18 19.17 10.30
CA PHE A 336 17.34 18.16 9.25
C PHE A 336 17.57 18.77 7.87
N ALA A 337 16.98 19.93 7.58
CA ALA A 337 17.27 20.64 6.33
C ALA A 337 18.74 21.08 6.25
N GLU A 338 19.31 21.61 7.33
CA GLU A 338 20.72 21.96 7.41
C GLU A 338 21.64 20.74 7.38
N THR A 339 21.23 19.65 8.03
CA THR A 339 21.96 18.36 8.00
C THR A 339 22.02 17.84 6.56
N ALA A 340 20.91 17.87 5.83
CA ALA A 340 20.86 17.48 4.42
C ALA A 340 21.76 18.35 3.53
N ARG A 341 21.79 19.68 3.76
CA ARG A 341 22.71 20.58 3.06
C ARG A 341 24.16 20.24 3.35
N ALA A 342 24.51 19.96 4.61
CA ALA A 342 25.86 19.59 5.03
C ALA A 342 26.30 18.24 4.40
N LEU A 343 25.40 17.25 4.32
CA LEU A 343 25.66 15.97 3.66
C LEU A 343 25.99 16.14 2.16
N VAL A 344 25.29 17.04 1.47
CA VAL A 344 25.56 17.35 0.05
C VAL A 344 26.84 18.19 -0.11
N GLY A 345 27.07 19.14 0.80
CA GLY A 345 28.25 20.01 0.81
C GLY A 345 29.56 19.27 1.10
N GLY A 346 29.57 18.37 2.09
CA GLY A 346 30.75 17.59 2.50
C GLY A 346 31.28 16.64 1.42
N ARG A 347 30.48 16.33 0.39
CA ARG A 347 30.93 15.58 -0.79
C ARG A 347 31.88 16.39 -1.70
N ARG A 348 31.92 17.73 -1.60
CA ARG A 348 32.82 18.57 -2.41
C ARG A 348 34.26 18.58 -1.88
N ASP A 349 34.45 18.32 -0.58
CA ASP A 349 35.75 18.47 0.11
C ASP A 349 36.42 17.13 0.48
N ALA A 350 35.79 15.98 0.23
CA ALA A 350 36.37 14.68 0.51
C ALA A 350 37.45 14.28 -0.53
N PRO A 351 38.70 14.02 -0.14
CA PRO A 351 39.72 13.50 -1.02
C PRO A 351 39.31 12.12 -1.55
N ARG A 352 39.35 11.91 -2.87
CA ARG A 352 39.12 10.60 -3.51
C ARG A 352 40.22 9.61 -3.09
N HIS A 353 40.09 8.97 -1.94
CA HIS A 353 40.93 7.84 -1.56
C HIS A 353 40.49 6.59 -2.34
N ARG A 354 41.15 6.35 -3.48
CA ARG A 354 41.17 5.04 -4.14
C ARG A 354 41.81 4.01 -3.19
N ARG A 355 41.02 3.12 -2.59
CA ARG A 355 41.54 1.84 -2.09
C ARG A 355 41.72 0.89 -3.28
N GLY A 356 42.93 0.86 -3.84
CA GLY A 356 43.36 -0.23 -4.71
C GLY A 356 43.66 -1.46 -3.88
N ARG A 357 42.97 -2.57 -4.16
CA ARG A 357 43.49 -3.90 -3.81
C ARG A 357 44.46 -4.31 -4.91
N ASP A 358 45.63 -4.76 -4.47
CA ASP A 358 46.62 -5.49 -5.23
C ASP A 358 45.97 -6.56 -6.13
N LEU A 359 46.22 -6.44 -7.43
CA LEU A 359 46.34 -7.58 -8.33
C LEU A 359 47.54 -7.29 -9.25
N GLY A 360 48.55 -8.13 -9.11
CA GLY A 360 49.85 -7.93 -9.70
C GLY A 360 49.89 -8.07 -11.22
N ARG A 361 50.94 -7.43 -11.75
CA ARG A 361 51.76 -7.82 -12.91
C ARG A 361 51.20 -7.65 -14.34
N ARG A 362 51.97 -6.79 -15.04
CA ARG A 362 52.41 -6.80 -16.45
C ARG A 362 51.54 -6.06 -17.47
N GLY A 363 52.15 -5.02 -18.06
CA GLY A 363 51.74 -4.45 -19.35
C GLY A 363 52.15 -3.00 -19.51
N ARG A 364 53.25 -2.74 -20.23
CA ARG A 364 53.80 -1.42 -20.55
C ARG A 364 52.98 -0.71 -21.66
N GLY A 365 53.08 0.63 -21.73
CA GLY A 365 52.78 1.47 -22.89
C GLY A 365 51.75 2.56 -22.60
N ALA A 366 52.14 3.83 -22.38
CA ALA A 366 52.24 4.90 -23.39
C ALA A 366 50.87 5.19 -24.06
N GLY A 367 50.30 6.40 -24.13
CA GLY A 367 50.75 7.76 -23.85
C GLY A 367 49.54 8.72 -24.00
N HIS A 368 49.78 10.00 -23.68
CA HIS A 368 48.83 11.11 -23.75
C HIS A 368 48.24 11.37 -25.15
N HIS A 369 46.97 11.80 -25.23
CA HIS A 369 46.56 13.16 -25.68
C HIS A 369 45.03 13.29 -25.89
N ARG A 370 44.48 14.40 -25.40
CA ARG A 370 43.19 15.04 -25.74
C ARG A 370 43.43 16.03 -26.93
N PRO A 371 42.41 16.76 -27.46
CA PRO A 371 41.19 16.35 -28.18
C PRO A 371 41.00 17.19 -29.49
N ALA A 372 39.96 16.95 -30.32
CA ALA A 372 39.19 18.00 -31.03
C ALA A 372 38.19 17.49 -32.09
N HIS A 373 36.98 18.05 -32.02
CA HIS A 373 36.08 18.55 -33.07
C HIS A 373 35.73 17.79 -34.37
N ARG A 374 34.44 17.38 -34.42
CA ARG A 374 33.34 17.85 -35.32
C ARG A 374 33.36 17.45 -36.83
N PRO A 375 32.23 17.60 -37.57
CA PRO A 375 31.43 16.47 -38.06
C PRO A 375 31.34 16.42 -39.60
N ARG A 376 30.87 15.30 -40.18
CA ARG A 376 30.28 15.31 -41.53
C ARG A 376 29.11 14.35 -41.69
N ASP A 377 28.28 14.80 -42.60
CA ASP A 377 26.88 14.50 -42.85
C ASP A 377 26.76 13.72 -44.18
N ARG A 378 25.60 13.05 -44.37
CA ARG A 378 25.00 12.54 -45.64
C ARG A 378 25.51 11.22 -46.29
N PRO A 379 24.72 10.56 -47.18
CA PRO A 379 23.26 10.39 -47.22
C PRO A 379 22.74 8.98 -47.64
N ARG A 380 21.41 8.88 -47.61
CA ARG A 380 20.39 7.88 -48.04
C ARG A 380 20.59 6.99 -49.29
N ARG A 381 19.80 5.90 -49.28
CA ARG A 381 19.08 5.12 -50.36
C ARG A 381 19.63 3.70 -50.59
N ALA A 382 18.88 2.62 -50.84
CA ALA A 382 17.44 2.37 -51.05
C ALA A 382 17.11 0.84 -50.96
N ARG A 383 15.83 0.53 -50.68
CA ARG A 383 14.94 -0.53 -51.25
C ARG A 383 15.57 -1.87 -51.67
N ARG A 384 15.05 -3.06 -51.32
CA ARG A 384 13.78 -3.72 -51.75
C ARG A 384 13.93 -5.21 -51.32
N ARG A 385 12.96 -5.95 -50.77
CA ARG A 385 11.89 -6.70 -51.47
C ARG A 385 11.12 -7.57 -50.45
N ARG A 386 9.81 -7.68 -50.68
CA ARG A 386 8.85 -8.62 -50.05
C ARG A 386 9.03 -10.04 -50.61
N ARG A 387 8.81 -11.06 -49.78
CA ARG A 387 8.16 -12.35 -50.11
C ARG A 387 7.50 -12.91 -48.84
N GLY A 388 6.26 -13.36 -48.96
CA GLY A 388 5.64 -14.39 -48.11
C GLY A 388 4.94 -15.40 -49.04
N PRO A 389 4.08 -16.31 -48.55
CA PRO A 389 4.18 -17.11 -47.33
C PRO A 389 4.12 -18.63 -47.62
N GLY A 390 4.44 -19.47 -46.63
CA GLY A 390 4.27 -20.93 -46.70
C GLY A 390 4.38 -21.57 -45.31
N PRO A 391 3.76 -22.73 -45.05
CA PRO A 391 2.93 -22.93 -43.86
C PRO A 391 3.54 -23.86 -42.79
N GLY A 392 3.01 -23.72 -41.55
CA GLY A 392 2.76 -24.83 -40.63
C GLY A 392 3.92 -25.33 -39.75
N ALA A 393 3.89 -24.94 -38.47
CA ALA A 393 4.23 -25.81 -37.33
C ALA A 393 3.85 -25.09 -36.02
N GLY A 394 2.98 -25.72 -35.21
CA GLY A 394 2.57 -25.22 -33.90
C GLY A 394 3.70 -25.25 -32.87
N PRO A 395 3.61 -24.46 -31.78
CA PRO A 395 4.68 -24.39 -30.80
C PRO A 395 4.62 -25.56 -29.80
N GLN A 396 5.67 -26.37 -29.79
CA GLN A 396 5.96 -27.34 -28.74
C GLN A 396 6.41 -26.62 -27.46
N VAL A 397 5.72 -26.90 -26.36
CA VAL A 397 6.06 -26.46 -25.00
C VAL A 397 7.30 -27.21 -24.52
N ARG A 398 8.41 -26.50 -24.28
CA ARG A 398 9.62 -27.06 -23.67
C ARG A 398 9.53 -27.00 -22.14
N GLN A 399 9.43 -28.17 -21.50
CA GLN A 399 9.64 -28.35 -20.06
C GLN A 399 11.10 -28.06 -19.69
N PHE A 400 11.33 -27.13 -18.78
CA PHE A 400 12.61 -26.96 -18.09
C PHE A 400 12.66 -27.84 -16.84
N ARG A 401 13.50 -28.89 -16.89
CA ARG A 401 13.93 -29.65 -15.71
C ARG A 401 14.90 -28.80 -14.88
N ARG A 402 14.54 -28.48 -13.63
CA ARG A 402 15.50 -27.98 -12.63
C ARG A 402 16.29 -29.16 -12.04
N ARG A 403 17.61 -29.17 -12.25
CA ARG A 403 18.57 -29.97 -11.46
C ARG A 403 18.97 -29.16 -10.23
N GLY A 404 18.99 -29.81 -9.07
CA GLY A 404 19.11 -29.19 -7.76
C GLY A 404 20.54 -28.86 -7.31
N LEU A 405 20.61 -28.27 -6.12
CA LEU A 405 21.81 -28.13 -5.30
C LEU A 405 21.42 -27.98 -3.82
N PHE A 406 22.19 -28.67 -2.97
CA PHE A 406 22.29 -28.65 -1.50
C PHE A 406 21.34 -29.50 -0.66
N ARG A 407 21.80 -30.73 -0.38
CA ARG A 407 21.56 -31.49 0.86
C ARG A 407 22.32 -30.84 2.01
N GLN A 408 21.67 -30.57 3.14
CA GLN A 408 22.34 -30.43 4.45
C GLN A 408 21.99 -31.66 5.31
N GLY A 409 22.98 -32.19 6.02
CA GLY A 409 22.85 -33.32 6.95
C GLY A 409 22.16 -32.95 8.27
N PRO A 410 21.95 -33.92 9.18
CA PRO A 410 21.12 -33.73 10.36
C PRO A 410 21.81 -32.81 11.38
N ARG A 411 21.10 -31.78 11.85
CA ARG A 411 21.53 -30.84 12.91
C ARG A 411 21.10 -31.36 14.29
N ASP A 412 21.95 -31.08 15.28
CA ASP A 412 21.80 -31.37 16.71
C ASP A 412 20.48 -30.78 17.29
N PRO A 413 19.67 -31.49 18.10
CA PRO A 413 18.33 -31.06 18.50
C PRO A 413 18.27 -30.00 19.61
N ARG A 414 19.40 -29.51 20.14
CA ARG A 414 19.41 -28.71 21.39
C ARG A 414 19.59 -27.19 21.21
N GLY A 415 19.47 -26.70 19.97
CA GLY A 415 19.57 -25.28 19.64
C GLY A 415 18.65 -24.88 18.49
N ALA A 416 17.36 -25.24 18.57
CA ALA A 416 16.36 -24.65 17.70
C ALA A 416 16.30 -23.14 17.98
N ASP A 417 16.61 -22.35 16.96
CA ASP A 417 17.06 -20.96 17.07
C ASP A 417 15.96 -20.06 17.66
N MET A 418 16.28 -19.25 18.67
CA MET A 418 15.35 -18.25 19.24
C MET A 418 14.84 -17.26 18.17
N SER A 419 15.56 -17.12 17.05
CA SER A 419 15.10 -16.38 15.87
C SER A 419 13.86 -17.00 15.21
N ASP A 420 13.72 -18.33 15.21
CA ASP A 420 12.62 -19.01 14.51
C ASP A 420 11.30 -18.85 15.25
N ILE A 421 11.32 -18.90 16.59
CA ILE A 421 10.12 -18.62 17.41
C ILE A 421 9.72 -17.15 17.29
N THR A 422 10.69 -16.24 17.23
CA THR A 422 10.43 -14.80 17.06
C THR A 422 9.72 -14.52 15.72
N ASN A 423 10.24 -15.07 14.62
CA ASN A 423 9.60 -14.96 13.31
C ASN A 423 8.20 -15.58 13.30
N LEU A 424 8.01 -16.71 13.99
CA LEU A 424 6.73 -17.38 14.07
C LEU A 424 5.68 -16.55 14.84
N ARG A 425 6.08 -15.82 15.89
CA ARG A 425 5.21 -14.87 16.61
C ARG A 425 4.72 -13.75 15.68
N GLU A 426 5.62 -13.19 14.88
CA GLU A 426 5.29 -12.15 13.89
C GLU A 426 4.35 -12.69 12.80
N ASP A 427 4.59 -13.91 12.31
CA ASP A 427 3.74 -14.54 11.31
C ASP A 427 2.32 -14.81 11.83
N VAL A 428 2.18 -15.25 13.08
CA VAL A 428 0.85 -15.41 13.72
C VAL A 428 0.12 -14.07 13.74
N CYS A 429 0.76 -12.99 14.18
CA CYS A 429 0.15 -11.65 14.21
C CYS A 429 -0.20 -11.14 12.82
N ARG A 430 0.68 -11.34 11.83
CA ARG A 430 0.45 -10.94 10.43
C ARG A 430 -0.75 -11.65 9.81
N PHE A 431 -0.84 -12.98 9.95
CA PHE A 431 -1.97 -13.74 9.43
C PHE A 431 -3.26 -13.44 10.19
N ALA A 432 -3.21 -13.31 11.52
CA ALA A 432 -4.36 -12.90 12.32
C ALA A 432 -4.91 -11.53 11.88
N GLY A 433 -4.04 -10.54 11.70
CA GLY A 433 -4.41 -9.22 11.20
C GLY A 433 -5.04 -9.27 9.81
N ALA A 434 -4.53 -10.13 8.92
CA ALA A 434 -5.12 -10.34 7.59
C ALA A 434 -6.53 -10.98 7.65
N LEU A 435 -6.73 -11.99 8.50
CA LEU A 435 -8.03 -12.62 8.72
C LEU A 435 -9.05 -11.62 9.28
N HIS A 436 -8.62 -10.75 10.20
CA HIS A 436 -9.46 -9.68 10.75
C HIS A 436 -9.80 -8.62 9.69
N ALA A 437 -8.81 -8.13 8.94
CA ALA A 437 -9.01 -7.12 7.89
C ALA A 437 -9.96 -7.60 6.78
N ARG A 438 -10.07 -8.92 6.58
CA ARG A 438 -11.02 -9.56 5.64
C ARG A 438 -12.41 -9.80 6.24
N GLY A 439 -12.64 -9.43 7.50
CA GLY A 439 -13.94 -9.60 8.19
C GLY A 439 -14.27 -11.04 8.57
N LEU A 440 -13.27 -11.93 8.66
CA LEU A 440 -13.49 -13.35 9.00
C LEU A 440 -13.62 -13.58 10.51
N THR A 441 -13.24 -12.60 11.31
CA THR A 441 -13.42 -12.59 12.76
C THR A 441 -13.48 -11.14 13.26
N HIS A 442 -14.19 -10.90 14.37
CA HIS A 442 -14.51 -9.55 14.86
C HIS A 442 -14.20 -9.42 16.36
N GLY A 443 -13.92 -8.20 16.81
CA GLY A 443 -13.65 -7.94 18.22
C GLY A 443 -12.53 -8.85 18.75
N SER A 444 -12.80 -9.58 19.82
CA SER A 444 -11.88 -10.53 20.47
C SER A 444 -12.22 -12.00 20.19
N THR A 445 -12.86 -12.31 19.07
CA THR A 445 -13.22 -13.69 18.70
C THR A 445 -12.16 -14.33 17.80
N GLY A 446 -12.17 -15.67 17.77
CA GLY A 446 -11.19 -16.47 17.04
C GLY A 446 -9.88 -16.71 17.80
N ASN A 447 -9.17 -17.75 17.41
CA ASN A 447 -7.87 -18.10 17.97
C ASN A 447 -7.00 -18.87 16.97
N ILE A 448 -5.68 -18.70 17.12
CA ILE A 448 -4.67 -19.41 16.34
C ILE A 448 -3.74 -20.10 17.32
N SER A 449 -3.39 -21.35 17.02
CA SER A 449 -2.21 -21.99 17.60
C SER A 449 -1.30 -22.54 16.52
N VAL A 450 0.00 -22.56 16.78
CA VAL A 450 1.02 -23.07 15.87
C VAL A 450 2.10 -23.83 16.64
N ARG A 451 2.56 -24.94 16.07
CA ARG A 451 3.61 -25.77 16.65
C ARG A 451 4.97 -25.09 16.53
N THR A 452 5.72 -25.02 17.63
CA THR A 452 7.06 -24.43 17.66
C THR A 452 8.14 -25.49 17.36
N PRO A 453 9.34 -25.06 16.91
CA PRO A 453 10.44 -25.98 16.60
C PRO A 453 10.92 -26.83 17.78
N ASP A 454 10.75 -26.33 19.02
CA ASP A 454 11.08 -27.03 20.27
C ASP A 454 10.00 -28.04 20.72
N GLY A 455 8.97 -28.27 19.89
CA GLY A 455 7.90 -29.24 20.15
C GLY A 455 6.69 -28.67 20.90
N GLY A 456 6.79 -27.44 21.42
CA GLY A 456 5.70 -26.73 22.08
C GLY A 456 4.68 -26.07 21.15
N LEU A 457 3.96 -25.07 21.66
CA LEU A 457 2.97 -24.29 20.91
C LEU A 457 3.12 -22.79 21.17
N LEU A 458 2.82 -21.97 20.16
CA LEU A 458 2.40 -20.58 20.32
C LEU A 458 0.90 -20.48 20.12
N VAL A 459 0.22 -19.72 20.97
CA VAL A 459 -1.24 -19.59 20.97
C VAL A 459 -1.64 -18.14 21.19
N THR A 460 -2.69 -17.69 20.51
CA THR A 460 -3.29 -16.37 20.77
C THR A 460 -3.89 -16.30 22.19
N PRO A 461 -3.66 -15.21 22.94
CA PRO A 461 -4.20 -15.04 24.28
C PRO A 461 -5.74 -14.99 24.32
N THR A 462 -6.32 -15.20 25.51
CA THR A 462 -7.75 -15.00 25.71
C THR A 462 -8.11 -13.51 25.67
N GLY A 463 -9.26 -13.18 25.07
CA GLY A 463 -9.77 -11.80 25.03
C GLY A 463 -8.98 -10.85 24.13
N SER A 464 -8.00 -11.34 23.37
CA SER A 464 -7.24 -10.53 22.43
C SER A 464 -7.97 -10.37 21.10
N SER A 465 -7.91 -9.17 20.51
CA SER A 465 -8.35 -8.95 19.13
C SER A 465 -7.24 -9.25 18.15
N PHE A 466 -7.56 -9.96 17.06
CA PHE A 466 -6.63 -10.19 15.94
C PHE A 466 -6.13 -8.89 15.30
N MET A 467 -6.87 -7.78 15.44
CA MET A 467 -6.47 -6.45 14.99
C MET A 467 -5.22 -5.91 15.72
N THR A 468 -5.09 -6.22 17.01
CA THR A 468 -4.13 -5.59 17.92
C THR A 468 -3.27 -6.63 18.63
N LEU A 469 -3.10 -7.81 18.05
CA LEU A 469 -2.24 -8.85 18.61
C LEU A 469 -0.79 -8.36 18.66
N ASP A 470 -0.18 -8.50 19.82
CA ASP A 470 1.23 -8.21 20.04
C ASP A 470 2.03 -9.53 20.03
N PRO A 471 3.01 -9.69 19.12
CA PRO A 471 3.86 -10.89 19.04
C PRO A 471 4.48 -11.29 20.39
N ALA A 472 4.89 -10.31 21.20
CA ALA A 472 5.53 -10.55 22.50
C ALA A 472 4.56 -11.10 23.55
N ARG A 473 3.25 -10.90 23.34
CA ARG A 473 2.20 -11.30 24.30
C ARG A 473 1.56 -12.64 23.98
N LEU A 474 1.88 -13.27 22.85
CA LEU A 474 1.36 -14.61 22.52
C LEU A 474 1.76 -15.63 23.59
N SER A 475 0.80 -16.46 24.00
CA SER A 475 0.97 -17.53 24.98
C SER A 475 1.85 -18.62 24.41
N ARG A 476 2.91 -19.00 25.12
CA ARG A 476 3.83 -20.06 24.74
C ARG A 476 3.65 -21.26 25.66
N PHE A 477 3.66 -22.44 25.07
CA PHE A 477 3.65 -23.71 25.75
C PHE A 477 4.92 -24.49 25.44
N ASP A 478 5.38 -25.28 26.41
CA ASP A 478 6.45 -26.27 26.20
C ASP A 478 5.92 -27.55 25.50
N ALA A 479 6.81 -28.51 25.25
CA ALA A 479 6.48 -29.78 24.60
C ALA A 479 5.50 -30.65 25.42
N ASP A 480 5.42 -30.45 26.74
CA ASP A 480 4.49 -31.12 27.64
C ASP A 480 3.14 -30.37 27.74
N LEU A 481 2.97 -29.31 26.93
CA LEU A 481 1.80 -28.43 26.89
C LEU A 481 1.52 -27.70 28.22
N ASN A 482 2.58 -27.39 28.98
CA ASN A 482 2.51 -26.45 30.09
C ASN A 482 2.70 -25.02 29.58
N HIS A 483 1.94 -24.07 30.11
CA HIS A 483 2.08 -22.65 29.75
C HIS A 483 3.34 -22.07 30.42
N VAL A 484 4.27 -21.55 29.62
CA VAL A 484 5.61 -21.14 30.09
C VAL A 484 5.89 -19.64 29.95
N GLU A 485 5.24 -18.94 29.01
CA GLU A 485 5.53 -17.52 28.72
C GLU A 485 4.32 -16.86 28.05
N GLY A 486 4.18 -15.53 28.16
CA GLY A 486 3.13 -14.75 27.51
C GLY A 486 1.84 -14.64 28.33
N ASP A 487 0.83 -14.03 27.72
CA ASP A 487 -0.46 -13.81 28.38
C ASP A 487 -1.26 -15.11 28.54
N ARG A 488 -2.35 -15.06 29.31
CA ARG A 488 -3.21 -16.24 29.52
C ARG A 488 -3.79 -16.74 28.17
N PRO A 489 -3.70 -18.06 27.86
CA PRO A 489 -4.13 -18.61 26.58
C PRO A 489 -5.65 -18.58 26.40
N THR A 490 -6.11 -18.73 25.15
CA THR A 490 -7.53 -18.84 24.78
C THR A 490 -8.30 -19.87 25.63
N LYS A 491 -9.61 -19.63 25.84
CA LYS A 491 -10.52 -20.59 26.49
C LYS A 491 -10.74 -21.84 25.62
N GLU A 492 -10.49 -21.75 24.31
CA GLU A 492 -10.62 -22.83 23.33
C GLU A 492 -9.40 -23.79 23.29
N MET A 493 -8.54 -23.77 24.32
CA MET A 493 -7.41 -24.71 24.39
C MET A 493 -7.80 -26.20 24.33
N PRO A 494 -8.92 -26.66 24.92
CA PRO A 494 -9.35 -28.06 24.79
C PRO A 494 -9.51 -28.50 23.32
N LEU A 495 -10.06 -27.61 22.49
CA LEU A 495 -10.24 -27.83 21.06
C LEU A 495 -8.90 -27.92 20.32
N HIS A 496 -7.99 -26.98 20.57
CA HIS A 496 -6.66 -27.01 19.92
C HIS A 496 -5.87 -28.26 20.31
N ARG A 497 -5.89 -28.62 21.59
CA ARG A 497 -5.18 -29.79 22.10
C ARG A 497 -5.70 -31.08 21.46
N ALA A 498 -7.02 -31.25 21.35
CA ALA A 498 -7.61 -32.44 20.73
C ALA A 498 -7.16 -32.64 19.27
N PHE A 499 -7.04 -31.57 18.49
CA PHE A 499 -6.51 -31.63 17.12
C PHE A 499 -5.03 -32.02 17.08
N TYR A 500 -4.18 -31.46 17.95
CA TYR A 500 -2.76 -31.84 17.99
C TYR A 500 -2.53 -33.28 18.50
N GLU A 501 -3.36 -33.75 19.44
CA GLU A 501 -3.31 -35.13 19.96
C GLU A 501 -3.71 -36.16 18.91
N THR A 502 -4.78 -35.89 18.15
CA THR A 502 -5.32 -36.87 17.18
C THR A 502 -4.70 -36.75 15.79
N ARG A 503 -4.12 -35.60 15.44
CA ARG A 503 -3.56 -35.35 14.12
C ARG A 503 -2.11 -34.89 14.22
N SER A 504 -1.20 -35.86 14.28
CA SER A 504 0.25 -35.63 14.45
C SER A 504 0.88 -34.76 13.35
N THR A 505 0.26 -34.67 12.17
CA THR A 505 0.70 -33.83 11.05
C THR A 505 0.26 -32.36 11.15
N ALA A 506 -0.55 -32.01 12.16
CA ALA A 506 -0.98 -30.62 12.37
C ALA A 506 0.21 -29.76 12.85
N GLY A 507 0.52 -28.75 12.04
CA GLY A 507 1.49 -27.70 12.34
C GLY A 507 0.82 -26.42 12.84
N ALA A 508 -0.45 -26.18 12.52
CA ALA A 508 -1.22 -25.06 13.04
C ALA A 508 -2.73 -25.37 13.07
N ILE A 509 -3.45 -24.68 13.94
CA ILE A 509 -4.90 -24.73 14.04
C ILE A 509 -5.44 -23.30 14.09
N VAL A 510 -6.40 -23.01 13.23
CA VAL A 510 -7.10 -21.73 13.18
C VAL A 510 -8.58 -21.98 13.46
N HIS A 511 -9.15 -21.23 14.39
CA HIS A 511 -10.57 -21.23 14.67
C HIS A 511 -11.10 -19.80 14.58
N LEU A 512 -12.15 -19.60 13.78
CA LEU A 512 -12.74 -18.29 13.51
C LEU A 512 -14.24 -18.31 13.78
N HIS A 513 -14.85 -17.14 13.75
CA HIS A 513 -16.29 -16.93 13.90
C HIS A 513 -16.86 -16.39 12.59
N SER A 514 -16.48 -17.02 11.48
CA SER A 514 -16.73 -16.55 10.11
C SER A 514 -18.23 -16.51 9.79
N CYS A 515 -18.71 -15.36 9.32
CA CYS A 515 -20.14 -15.03 9.26
C CYS A 515 -20.96 -16.03 8.43
N HIS A 516 -20.53 -16.35 7.22
CA HIS A 516 -21.31 -17.22 6.32
C HIS A 516 -21.20 -18.69 6.72
N SER A 517 -20.05 -19.11 7.25
CA SER A 517 -19.87 -20.44 7.83
C SER A 517 -20.82 -20.67 9.00
N VAL A 518 -20.90 -19.72 9.93
CA VAL A 518 -21.85 -19.77 11.04
C VAL A 518 -23.28 -19.77 10.51
N ALA A 519 -23.62 -18.87 9.58
CA ALA A 519 -24.96 -18.82 8.99
C ALA A 519 -25.37 -20.15 8.34
N LEU A 520 -24.48 -20.77 7.56
CA LEU A 520 -24.76 -22.07 6.93
C LEU A 520 -24.97 -23.17 7.98
N SER A 521 -24.20 -23.17 9.08
CA SER A 521 -24.36 -24.17 10.16
C SER A 521 -25.70 -24.12 10.89
N MET A 522 -26.46 -23.04 10.73
CA MET A 522 -27.80 -22.88 11.30
C MET A 522 -28.89 -23.48 10.40
N MET A 523 -28.55 -23.97 9.22
CA MET A 523 -29.51 -24.41 8.22
C MET A 523 -29.91 -25.88 8.42
N PRO A 524 -31.22 -26.19 8.38
CA PRO A 524 -31.72 -27.53 8.69
C PRO A 524 -31.35 -28.60 7.67
N GLU A 525 -31.01 -28.22 6.44
CA GLU A 525 -30.73 -29.14 5.33
C GLU A 525 -29.25 -29.54 5.19
N VAL A 526 -28.37 -29.05 6.06
CA VAL A 526 -26.93 -29.28 5.95
C VAL A 526 -26.56 -30.70 6.35
N ASP A 527 -25.77 -31.38 5.52
CA ASP A 527 -25.24 -32.71 5.80
C ASP A 527 -24.18 -32.62 6.92
N PRO A 528 -24.38 -33.29 8.07
CA PRO A 528 -23.40 -33.24 9.14
C PRO A 528 -22.07 -33.94 8.85
N ASP A 529 -22.02 -34.84 7.86
CA ASP A 529 -20.81 -35.56 7.45
C ASP A 529 -20.05 -34.86 6.31
N ASP A 530 -20.70 -33.94 5.61
CA ASP A 530 -20.10 -33.12 4.55
C ASP A 530 -20.71 -31.71 4.52
N PHE A 531 -20.30 -30.88 5.48
CA PHE A 531 -20.89 -29.58 5.79
C PHE A 531 -20.90 -28.59 4.59
N LEU A 532 -19.90 -28.65 3.71
CA LEU A 532 -19.79 -27.74 2.58
C LEU A 532 -20.29 -28.38 1.29
N PRO A 533 -21.21 -27.74 0.55
CA PRO A 533 -21.62 -28.24 -0.76
C PRO A 533 -20.50 -28.10 -1.79
N HIS A 534 -20.44 -29.03 -2.74
CA HIS A 534 -19.38 -29.14 -3.76
C HIS A 534 -19.60 -28.17 -4.93
N LEU A 535 -19.62 -26.86 -4.65
CA LEU A 535 -19.86 -25.83 -5.66
C LEU A 535 -18.60 -25.50 -6.47
N THR A 536 -17.42 -25.61 -5.86
CA THR A 536 -16.12 -25.26 -6.44
C THR A 536 -15.07 -26.30 -6.02
N PRO A 537 -13.95 -26.42 -6.75
CA PRO A 537 -12.97 -27.49 -6.48
C PRO A 537 -12.07 -27.22 -5.26
N TYR A 538 -11.88 -25.96 -4.86
CA TYR A 538 -10.89 -25.60 -3.84
C TYR A 538 -11.25 -26.03 -2.42
N PRO A 539 -12.50 -25.94 -1.94
CA PRO A 539 -12.87 -26.46 -0.62
C PRO A 539 -12.55 -27.96 -0.51
N ILE A 540 -12.87 -28.75 -1.55
CA ILE A 540 -12.55 -30.18 -1.63
C ILE A 540 -11.03 -30.40 -1.49
N MET A 541 -10.25 -29.66 -2.28
CA MET A 541 -8.79 -29.83 -2.32
C MET A 541 -8.07 -29.42 -1.03
N GLN A 542 -8.58 -28.39 -0.33
CA GLN A 542 -7.91 -27.82 0.84
C GLN A 542 -8.42 -28.38 2.18
N LEU A 543 -9.70 -28.70 2.27
CA LEU A 543 -10.35 -29.11 3.52
C LEU A 543 -10.68 -30.61 3.55
N GLY A 544 -10.87 -31.23 2.39
CA GLY A 544 -11.60 -32.50 2.28
C GLY A 544 -13.05 -32.31 2.72
N ARG A 545 -13.67 -33.36 3.28
CA ARG A 545 -14.98 -33.18 3.92
C ARG A 545 -14.85 -32.48 5.26
N VAL A 546 -15.77 -31.56 5.50
CA VAL A 546 -15.85 -30.79 6.75
C VAL A 546 -16.95 -31.41 7.61
N LYS A 547 -16.61 -31.90 8.81
CA LYS A 547 -17.61 -32.48 9.73
C LYS A 547 -18.34 -31.35 10.47
N LEU A 548 -19.67 -31.37 10.52
CA LEU A 548 -20.46 -30.51 11.41
C LEU A 548 -20.62 -31.19 12.77
N LEU A 549 -20.13 -30.54 13.82
CA LEU A 549 -20.32 -30.96 15.21
C LEU A 549 -21.47 -30.16 15.83
N PRO A 550 -22.19 -30.71 16.82
CA PRO A 550 -23.28 -30.00 17.49
C PRO A 550 -22.77 -28.75 18.22
N TYR A 551 -23.71 -27.91 18.68
CA TYR A 551 -23.35 -26.75 19.49
C TYR A 551 -22.79 -27.19 20.85
N TYR A 552 -21.69 -26.56 21.23
CA TYR A 552 -21.08 -26.69 22.55
C TYR A 552 -20.84 -25.28 23.10
N MET A 553 -20.82 -25.15 24.42
CA MET A 553 -20.47 -23.89 25.05
C MET A 553 -18.98 -23.57 24.78
N PRO A 554 -18.61 -22.32 24.42
CA PRO A 554 -17.21 -21.95 24.20
C PRO A 554 -16.31 -22.30 25.40
N GLY A 555 -15.23 -23.02 25.12
CA GLY A 555 -14.29 -23.54 26.12
C GLY A 555 -14.72 -24.81 26.88
N ASP A 556 -15.85 -25.43 26.53
CA ASP A 556 -16.28 -26.71 27.10
C ASP A 556 -15.33 -27.86 26.67
N ALA A 557 -14.92 -28.69 27.63
CA ALA A 557 -14.06 -29.84 27.39
C ALA A 557 -14.70 -30.88 26.46
N ALA A 558 -16.05 -30.96 26.42
CA ALA A 558 -16.79 -31.87 25.54
C ALA A 558 -16.51 -31.63 24.05
N ILE A 559 -16.09 -30.42 23.65
CA ILE A 559 -15.64 -30.12 22.29
C ILE A 559 -14.41 -30.95 21.94
N GLY A 560 -13.45 -31.04 22.88
CA GLY A 560 -12.23 -31.82 22.70
C GLY A 560 -12.53 -33.31 22.51
N ASP A 561 -13.47 -33.86 23.28
CA ASP A 561 -13.87 -35.27 23.16
C ASP A 561 -14.55 -35.58 21.82
N ALA A 562 -15.40 -34.65 21.34
CA ALA A 562 -16.01 -34.77 20.01
C ALA A 562 -14.95 -34.77 18.89
N ILE A 563 -13.96 -33.89 18.96
CA ILE A 563 -12.84 -33.85 18.00
C ILE A 563 -12.01 -35.14 18.08
N ARG A 564 -11.72 -35.64 19.29
CA ARG A 564 -11.00 -36.91 19.47
C ARG A 564 -11.73 -38.10 18.85
N GLY A 565 -13.07 -38.11 18.94
CA GLY A 565 -13.93 -39.11 18.32
C GLY A 565 -13.78 -39.20 16.79
N LEU A 566 -13.29 -38.14 16.13
CA LEU A 566 -13.00 -38.15 14.68
C LEU A 566 -11.67 -38.85 14.34
N ALA A 567 -10.90 -39.30 15.34
CA ALA A 567 -9.66 -40.05 15.18
C ALA A 567 -8.64 -39.41 14.22
N GLY A 568 -8.60 -38.08 14.16
CA GLY A 568 -7.68 -37.32 13.30
C GLY A 568 -7.98 -37.39 11.80
N LYS A 569 -9.11 -37.99 11.40
CA LYS A 569 -9.49 -38.19 9.98
C LYS A 569 -9.83 -36.89 9.28
N ARG A 570 -10.52 -35.98 9.98
CA ARG A 570 -10.96 -34.68 9.44
C ARG A 570 -9.93 -33.59 9.72
N SER A 571 -9.58 -32.83 8.68
CA SER A 571 -8.68 -31.67 8.80
C SER A 571 -9.43 -30.40 9.20
N ALA A 572 -10.73 -30.37 8.97
CA ALA A 572 -11.60 -29.24 9.25
C ALA A 572 -12.91 -29.72 9.89
N VAL A 573 -13.41 -28.95 10.85
CA VAL A 573 -14.72 -29.14 11.46
C VAL A 573 -15.45 -27.81 11.53
N MET A 574 -16.77 -27.85 11.45
CA MET A 574 -17.64 -26.72 11.74
C MET A 574 -18.32 -26.99 13.09
N LEU A 575 -18.20 -26.06 14.05
CA LEU A 575 -18.98 -26.11 15.28
C LEU A 575 -20.31 -25.38 15.04
N ALA A 576 -21.45 -26.09 15.13
CA ALA A 576 -22.75 -25.50 14.84
C ALA A 576 -23.01 -24.25 15.71
N ASN A 577 -23.46 -23.16 15.09
CA ASN A 577 -23.73 -21.86 15.74
C ASN A 577 -22.51 -21.17 16.38
N HIS A 578 -21.29 -21.66 16.14
CA HIS A 578 -20.08 -21.13 16.78
C HIS A 578 -19.02 -20.72 15.77
N GLY A 579 -18.52 -21.64 14.95
CA GLY A 579 -17.51 -21.28 13.96
C GLY A 579 -16.69 -22.44 13.41
N PRO A 580 -15.97 -22.22 12.30
CA PRO A 580 -15.08 -23.22 11.72
C PRO A 580 -13.78 -23.38 12.50
N VAL A 581 -13.21 -24.57 12.42
CA VAL A 581 -11.88 -24.92 12.95
C VAL A 581 -11.15 -25.71 11.87
N VAL A 582 -9.93 -25.29 11.54
CA VAL A 582 -9.11 -25.94 10.50
C VAL A 582 -7.71 -26.22 11.03
N ALA A 583 -7.25 -27.46 10.84
CA ALA A 583 -5.90 -27.92 11.15
C ALA A 583 -5.08 -28.08 9.86
N GLY A 584 -4.03 -27.28 9.73
CA GLY A 584 -3.11 -27.28 8.58
C GLY A 584 -1.72 -27.82 8.93
N LYS A 585 -0.96 -28.25 7.91
CA LYS A 585 0.44 -28.67 8.07
C LYS A 585 1.39 -27.51 8.41
N SER A 586 0.96 -26.28 8.10
CA SER A 586 1.63 -25.03 8.45
C SER A 586 0.59 -23.96 8.79
N LEU A 587 1.02 -22.86 9.40
CA LEU A 587 0.16 -21.70 9.67
C LEU A 587 -0.51 -21.19 8.39
N GLU A 588 0.26 -20.96 7.33
CA GLU A 588 -0.24 -20.51 6.04
C GLU A 588 -1.30 -21.46 5.46
N ALA A 589 -1.07 -22.77 5.51
CA ALA A 589 -2.02 -23.76 5.01
C ALA A 589 -3.33 -23.76 5.81
N ALA A 590 -3.26 -23.62 7.14
CA ALA A 590 -4.44 -23.55 8.00
C ALA A 590 -5.26 -22.27 7.74
N VAL A 591 -4.57 -21.13 7.55
CA VAL A 591 -5.19 -19.85 7.21
C VAL A 591 -5.88 -19.95 5.86
N TYR A 592 -5.18 -20.35 4.79
CA TYR A 592 -5.79 -20.41 3.46
C TYR A 592 -6.98 -21.36 3.39
N ALA A 593 -6.88 -22.51 4.07
CA ALA A 593 -7.98 -23.46 4.13
C ALA A 593 -9.21 -22.89 4.86
N ILE A 594 -9.04 -22.16 5.98
CA ILE A 594 -10.20 -21.55 6.67
C ILE A 594 -10.80 -20.37 5.90
N GLU A 595 -10.02 -19.66 5.09
CA GLU A 595 -10.53 -18.66 4.14
C GLU A 595 -11.37 -19.31 3.04
N GLU A 596 -10.91 -20.45 2.50
CA GLU A 596 -11.64 -21.21 1.51
C GLU A 596 -12.94 -21.80 2.08
N LEU A 597 -12.94 -22.21 3.37
CA LEU A 597 -14.15 -22.65 4.06
C LEU A 597 -15.20 -21.55 4.09
N GLU A 598 -14.82 -20.32 4.50
CA GLU A 598 -15.76 -19.19 4.50
C GLU A 598 -16.22 -18.82 3.09
N ALA A 599 -15.31 -18.82 2.10
CA ALA A 599 -15.67 -18.53 0.71
C ALA A 599 -16.69 -19.55 0.16
N GLY A 600 -16.48 -20.85 0.45
CA GLY A 600 -17.40 -21.93 0.10
C GLY A 600 -18.77 -21.76 0.77
N ALA A 601 -18.80 -21.46 2.07
CA ALA A 601 -20.03 -21.20 2.81
C ALA A 601 -20.78 -19.96 2.29
N ARG A 602 -20.06 -18.89 1.95
CA ARG A 602 -20.63 -17.69 1.33
C ARG A 602 -21.29 -17.99 -0.01
N LEU A 603 -20.63 -18.75 -0.88
CA LEU A 603 -21.21 -19.18 -2.15
C LEU A 603 -22.46 -20.04 -1.94
N ALA A 604 -22.43 -20.98 -0.99
CA ALA A 604 -23.58 -21.79 -0.63
C ALA A 604 -24.77 -20.94 -0.20
N MET A 605 -24.54 -19.94 0.66
CA MET A 605 -25.57 -19.02 1.11
C MET A 605 -26.11 -18.13 -0.02
N MET A 606 -25.23 -17.57 -0.86
CA MET A 606 -25.62 -16.69 -1.98
C MET A 606 -26.39 -17.43 -3.08
N THR A 607 -26.15 -18.72 -3.26
CA THR A 607 -26.78 -19.53 -4.31
C THR A 607 -27.96 -20.37 -3.82
N ARG A 608 -28.28 -20.28 -2.52
CA ARG A 608 -29.38 -21.03 -1.92
C ARG A 608 -30.71 -20.68 -2.58
N GLY A 609 -31.44 -21.71 -2.99
CA GLY A 609 -32.71 -21.58 -3.71
C GLY A 609 -32.58 -21.21 -5.20
N LEU A 610 -31.36 -21.07 -5.74
CA LEU A 610 -31.12 -20.69 -7.14
C LEU A 610 -30.71 -21.87 -8.05
N SER A 611 -30.72 -23.10 -7.52
CA SER A 611 -30.31 -24.33 -8.24
C SER A 611 -28.96 -24.20 -8.96
N PRO A 612 -27.86 -23.86 -8.25
CA PRO A 612 -26.55 -23.69 -8.86
C PRO A 612 -26.06 -25.01 -9.48
N ARG A 613 -25.31 -24.91 -10.58
CA ARG A 613 -24.62 -26.06 -11.17
C ARG A 613 -23.42 -26.44 -10.31
N ALA A 614 -23.60 -27.40 -9.42
CA ALA A 614 -22.55 -27.98 -8.57
C ALA A 614 -21.63 -28.93 -9.36
N LEU A 615 -20.50 -29.30 -8.75
CA LEU A 615 -19.65 -30.38 -9.23
C LEU A 615 -20.38 -31.72 -9.12
N THR A 616 -20.14 -32.60 -10.08
CA THR A 616 -20.68 -33.96 -10.03
C THR A 616 -19.82 -34.84 -9.13
N GLU A 617 -20.36 -35.96 -8.64
CA GLU A 617 -19.58 -36.97 -7.89
C GLU A 617 -18.34 -37.46 -8.67
N ALA A 618 -18.42 -37.51 -10.01
CA ALA A 618 -17.30 -37.86 -10.86
C ALA A 618 -16.19 -36.77 -10.84
N ASP A 619 -16.58 -35.49 -10.83
CA ASP A 619 -15.63 -34.38 -10.70
C ASP A 619 -14.95 -34.42 -9.32
N VAL A 620 -15.72 -34.64 -8.26
CA VAL A 620 -15.21 -34.76 -6.88
C VAL A 620 -14.23 -35.92 -6.78
N SER A 621 -14.60 -37.12 -7.26
CA SER A 621 -13.72 -38.30 -7.27
C SER A 621 -12.42 -38.06 -8.05
N ALA A 622 -12.49 -37.34 -9.18
CA ALA A 622 -11.32 -36.96 -9.96
C ALA A 622 -10.40 -35.99 -9.19
N LEU A 623 -10.96 -35.03 -8.47
CA LEU A 623 -10.19 -34.10 -7.62
C LEU A 623 -9.52 -34.84 -6.46
N VAL A 624 -10.27 -35.69 -5.75
CA VAL A 624 -9.79 -36.49 -4.63
C VAL A 624 -8.59 -37.35 -5.05
N THR A 625 -8.74 -38.07 -6.18
CA THR A 625 -7.67 -38.94 -6.71
C THR A 625 -6.45 -38.13 -7.18
N LYS A 626 -6.67 -37.01 -7.89
CA LYS A 626 -5.58 -36.22 -8.48
C LYS A 626 -4.75 -35.48 -7.44
N PHE A 627 -5.39 -35.03 -6.36
CA PHE A 627 -4.75 -34.19 -5.33
C PHE A 627 -4.47 -34.95 -4.03
N ASP A 628 -4.70 -36.27 -3.99
CA ASP A 628 -4.45 -37.13 -2.83
C ASP A 628 -5.17 -36.60 -1.56
N VAL A 629 -6.45 -36.27 -1.72
CA VAL A 629 -7.27 -35.71 -0.65
C VAL A 629 -7.79 -36.86 0.23
N ALA A 630 -7.62 -36.74 1.54
CA ALA A 630 -8.27 -37.66 2.49
C ALA A 630 -9.79 -37.43 2.47
N TRP A 631 -10.53 -38.38 1.88
CA TRP A 631 -11.96 -38.20 1.58
C TRP A 631 -12.87 -39.16 2.36
N ASP A 632 -12.57 -40.45 2.31
CA ASP A 632 -13.33 -41.51 2.99
C ASP A 632 -13.02 -41.57 4.50
N ASP A 633 -13.87 -42.29 5.24
CA ASP A 633 -13.74 -42.46 6.69
C ASP A 633 -12.52 -43.28 7.11
#